data_AF-A0A9D8SQQ1-F1
#
_entry.id   AF-A0A9D8SQQ1-F1
#
_cell.length_a   1.000
_cell.length_b   1.000
_cell.length_c   1.000
_cell.angle_alpha   90.00
_cell.angle_beta   90.00
_cell.angle_gamma   90.00
#
_symmetry.space_group_name_H-M   'P 1'
#
loop_
_entity.id
_entity.type
_entity.pdbx_description
1 polymer ?
#
loop_
_entity_poly.entity_id
_entity_poly.type
_entity_poly.pdbx_seq_one_letter_code
_entity_poly.pdbx_strand_id
1 'polypeptide(L)'
;MSYKPTVYEQIVLDYTNSELKDYKDYEKEWKARGLIKKDYLQYIKDIAYAESLLALPDVNIVKAANMAKEYVKNRTDIVTFKLSKEEKKTVLEAEDLGRIKNGDVIKYDGYEREIKGVDYLDIPKEADAFVIFSGHPGSGAAAVEAWYNDFKKNGKPKKLVFLGLHDNQGNTNFSDKKLEFNVKSEVEMYVRFFKACGVHKKFVKECLVTPKDISTADNIEMLAEIRNRFFDKDRDVNFVMFGYPAYQKRIASEFAFGFQHLEDEGKVAGTNFYIPDVPVALKEKDRYLSYDDLNGIAQDIIIGNCVAHPYRVSAGGRFDSKLGEYPEKFKPLLPLSMVYSYPNVANELAGTDTHTASIMKILRAMQHQVNGWEDAKKVDMSIKKCACELRKKLIKKGLVSNDIISQKGKGRLKNFVKFFKDSKTR
;
A
#
# COMPACT_ATOMS: atom_id res chain seq x y z
N MET A 1 3.81 -27.94 6.25
CA MET A 1 4.59 -28.46 5.09
C MET A 1 6.01 -27.97 5.29
N SER A 2 7.03 -28.68 4.80
CA SER A 2 8.37 -28.10 4.75
C SER A 2 8.40 -26.94 3.76
N TYR A 3 9.15 -25.88 4.09
CA TYR A 3 9.47 -24.81 3.17
C TYR A 3 10.01 -25.37 1.84
N LYS A 4 9.57 -24.78 0.72
CA LYS A 4 10.07 -25.12 -0.62
C LYS A 4 10.24 -23.82 -1.41
N PRO A 5 11.46 -23.44 -1.84
CA PRO A 5 11.66 -22.26 -2.66
C PRO A 5 11.00 -22.41 -4.03
N THR A 6 10.70 -21.28 -4.67
CA THR A 6 10.24 -21.26 -6.08
C THR A 6 11.40 -21.51 -7.03
N VAL A 7 11.14 -21.88 -8.30
CA VAL A 7 12.22 -22.11 -9.28
C VAL A 7 13.19 -20.93 -9.43
N TYR A 8 12.69 -19.69 -9.29
CA TYR A 8 13.53 -18.49 -9.35
C TYR A 8 14.52 -18.43 -8.18
N GLU A 9 14.02 -18.60 -6.96
CA GLU A 9 14.85 -18.60 -5.75
C GLU A 9 15.79 -19.81 -5.69
N GLN A 10 15.33 -21.00 -6.09
CA GLN A 10 16.16 -22.21 -6.11
C GLN A 10 17.36 -22.04 -7.06
N ILE A 11 17.20 -21.36 -8.19
CA ILE A 11 18.32 -21.04 -9.09
C ILE A 11 19.32 -20.08 -8.42
N VAL A 12 18.86 -19.11 -7.64
CA VAL A 12 19.76 -18.20 -6.88
C VAL A 12 20.49 -18.94 -5.77
N LEU A 13 19.79 -19.80 -5.00
CA LEU A 13 20.38 -20.63 -3.96
C LEU A 13 21.44 -21.58 -4.54
N ASP A 14 21.10 -22.30 -5.62
CA ASP A 14 22.01 -23.21 -6.28
C ASP A 14 23.23 -22.45 -6.87
N TYR A 15 23.02 -21.25 -7.42
CA TYR A 15 24.11 -20.39 -7.91
C TYR A 15 25.05 -19.94 -6.78
N THR A 16 24.52 -19.35 -5.70
CA THR A 16 25.31 -18.80 -4.59
C THR A 16 26.05 -19.87 -3.79
N ASN A 17 25.50 -21.08 -3.70
CA ASN A 17 26.16 -22.23 -3.08
C ASN A 17 27.22 -22.91 -3.98
N SER A 18 27.44 -22.42 -5.21
CA SER A 18 28.29 -23.07 -6.23
C SER A 18 27.80 -24.48 -6.63
N GLU A 19 26.50 -24.74 -6.49
CA GLU A 19 25.81 -26.00 -6.82
C GLU A 19 24.84 -25.84 -8.01
N LEU A 20 25.10 -24.88 -8.91
CA LEU A 20 24.21 -24.58 -10.04
C LEU A 20 24.02 -25.81 -10.93
N LYS A 21 22.77 -26.25 -11.06
CA LYS A 21 22.42 -27.48 -11.77
C LYS A 21 22.23 -27.22 -13.27
N ASP A 22 22.06 -28.30 -14.03
CA ASP A 22 21.80 -28.21 -15.44
C ASP A 22 20.41 -27.59 -15.68
N TYR A 23 20.24 -26.89 -16.81
CA TYR A 23 18.93 -26.29 -17.15
C TYR A 23 17.77 -27.32 -17.12
N LYS A 24 18.06 -28.60 -17.39
CA LYS A 24 17.09 -29.70 -17.38
C LYS A 24 16.41 -29.88 -16.02
N ASP A 25 17.11 -29.61 -14.92
CA ASP A 25 16.60 -29.75 -13.56
C ASP A 25 15.51 -28.70 -13.24
N TYR A 26 15.61 -27.52 -13.85
CA TYR A 26 14.63 -26.43 -13.72
C TYR A 26 13.60 -26.40 -14.86
N GLU A 27 13.89 -27.02 -16.01
CA GLU A 27 13.19 -26.86 -17.30
C GLU A 27 11.67 -27.04 -17.21
N LYS A 28 11.21 -28.03 -16.42
CA LYS A 28 9.78 -28.32 -16.27
C LYS A 28 9.01 -27.15 -15.67
N GLU A 29 9.50 -26.58 -14.57
CA GLU A 29 8.83 -25.45 -13.92
C GLU A 29 9.07 -24.16 -14.71
N TRP A 30 10.29 -23.95 -15.23
CA TRP A 30 10.64 -22.80 -16.06
C TRP A 30 9.72 -22.65 -17.29
N LYS A 31 9.49 -23.74 -18.02
CA LYS A 31 8.52 -23.77 -19.13
C LYS A 31 7.08 -23.58 -18.67
N ALA A 32 6.70 -24.10 -17.50
CA ALA A 32 5.36 -23.89 -16.94
C ALA A 32 5.11 -22.40 -16.58
N ARG A 33 6.16 -21.62 -16.27
CA ARG A 33 6.08 -20.15 -16.17
C ARG A 33 6.00 -19.44 -17.54
N GLY A 34 6.06 -20.16 -18.65
CA GLY A 34 6.12 -19.58 -19.99
C GLY A 34 7.43 -18.83 -20.22
N LEU A 35 8.55 -19.43 -19.81
CA LEU A 35 9.92 -18.97 -20.05
C LEU A 35 10.69 -20.04 -20.84
N ILE A 36 11.70 -19.62 -21.60
CA ILE A 36 12.53 -20.48 -22.46
C ILE A 36 13.98 -20.56 -21.96
N LYS A 37 14.77 -21.48 -22.53
CA LYS A 37 16.20 -21.65 -22.17
C LYS A 37 17.03 -20.37 -22.35
N LYS A 38 16.69 -19.49 -23.31
CA LYS A 38 17.34 -18.18 -23.45
C LYS A 38 17.15 -17.33 -22.21
N ASP A 39 15.94 -17.32 -21.65
CA ASP A 39 15.60 -16.54 -20.45
C ASP A 39 16.36 -17.07 -19.23
N TYR A 40 16.55 -18.39 -19.11
CA TYR A 40 17.37 -18.99 -18.06
C TYR A 40 18.82 -18.49 -18.14
N LEU A 41 19.44 -18.58 -19.33
CA LEU A 41 20.81 -18.10 -19.55
C LEU A 41 20.97 -16.60 -19.29
N GLN A 42 19.90 -15.81 -19.48
CA GLN A 42 19.90 -14.39 -19.15
C GLN A 42 19.73 -14.17 -17.65
N TYR A 43 18.85 -14.93 -16.98
CA TYR A 43 18.67 -14.87 -15.53
C TYR A 43 19.97 -15.14 -14.76
N ILE A 44 20.76 -16.13 -15.16
CA ILE A 44 22.10 -16.40 -14.56
C ILE A 44 23.04 -15.20 -14.68
N LYS A 45 23.02 -14.46 -15.81
CA LYS A 45 23.84 -13.25 -15.97
C LYS A 45 23.36 -12.10 -15.09
N ASP A 46 22.04 -11.93 -14.98
CA ASP A 46 21.46 -10.88 -14.14
C ASP A 46 21.66 -11.19 -12.64
N ILE A 47 21.72 -12.47 -12.24
CA ILE A 47 22.15 -12.94 -10.92
C ILE A 47 23.62 -12.57 -10.67
N ALA A 48 24.53 -12.95 -11.56
CA ALA A 48 25.96 -12.63 -11.44
C ALA A 48 26.20 -11.12 -11.36
N TYR A 49 25.44 -10.32 -12.12
CA TYR A 49 25.50 -8.86 -12.01
C TYR A 49 24.97 -8.35 -10.66
N ALA A 50 23.84 -8.87 -10.16
CA ALA A 50 23.31 -8.51 -8.84
C ALA A 50 24.28 -8.85 -7.69
N GLU A 51 24.93 -10.02 -7.75
CA GLU A 51 26.00 -10.42 -6.83
C GLU A 51 27.20 -9.46 -6.92
N SER A 52 27.65 -9.12 -8.14
CA SER A 52 28.76 -8.18 -8.33
C SER A 52 28.51 -6.79 -7.73
N LEU A 53 27.24 -6.33 -7.65
CA LEU A 53 26.86 -5.09 -6.97
C LEU A 53 26.92 -5.19 -5.45
N LEU A 54 26.62 -6.36 -4.88
CA LEU A 54 26.69 -6.62 -3.43
C LEU A 54 28.14 -6.77 -2.94
N ALA A 55 29.06 -7.14 -3.83
CA ALA A 55 30.49 -7.22 -3.54
C ALA A 55 31.22 -5.85 -3.49
N LEU A 56 30.55 -4.75 -3.84
CA LEU A 56 31.15 -3.41 -3.85
C LEU A 56 31.18 -2.80 -2.43
N PRO A 57 32.36 -2.33 -1.94
CA PRO A 57 32.55 -1.99 -0.52
C PRO A 57 31.66 -0.83 -0.02
N ASP A 58 31.30 0.11 -0.89
CA ASP A 58 30.49 1.30 -0.54
C ASP A 58 29.06 1.23 -1.11
N VAL A 59 28.50 0.02 -1.28
CA VAL A 59 27.18 -0.18 -1.90
C VAL A 59 26.24 -0.94 -0.97
N ASN A 60 25.36 -0.20 -0.29
CA ASN A 60 24.23 -0.79 0.41
C ASN A 60 23.16 -1.29 -0.59
N ILE A 61 22.22 -2.11 -0.10
CA ILE A 61 21.18 -2.73 -0.91
C ILE A 61 20.30 -1.76 -1.71
N VAL A 62 20.08 -0.54 -1.20
CA VAL A 62 19.29 0.50 -1.90
C VAL A 62 20.08 1.07 -3.07
N LYS A 63 21.37 1.35 -2.86
CA LYS A 63 22.30 1.80 -3.90
C LYS A 63 22.49 0.72 -4.98
N ALA A 64 22.63 -0.55 -4.60
CA ALA A 64 22.68 -1.67 -5.52
C ALA A 64 21.42 -1.77 -6.38
N ALA A 65 20.23 -1.73 -5.76
CA ALA A 65 18.95 -1.78 -6.48
C ALA A 65 18.82 -0.62 -7.49
N ASN A 66 19.23 0.60 -7.11
CA ASN A 66 19.20 1.77 -8.00
C ASN A 66 20.20 1.65 -9.17
N MET A 67 21.42 1.17 -8.92
CA MET A 67 22.39 0.87 -9.98
C MET A 67 21.85 -0.18 -10.95
N ALA A 68 21.19 -1.22 -10.44
CA ALA A 68 20.55 -2.25 -11.25
C ALA A 68 19.37 -1.72 -12.07
N LYS A 69 18.51 -0.83 -11.52
CA LYS A 69 17.45 -0.15 -12.30
C LYS A 69 18.06 0.61 -13.49
N GLU A 70 19.09 1.43 -13.28
CA GLU A 70 19.72 2.17 -14.39
C GLU A 70 20.41 1.25 -15.41
N TYR A 71 21.05 0.16 -14.98
CA TYR A 71 21.65 -0.84 -15.88
C TYR A 71 20.65 -1.49 -16.85
N VAL A 72 19.41 -1.71 -16.39
CA VAL A 72 18.36 -2.39 -17.21
C VAL A 72 17.38 -1.44 -17.89
N LYS A 73 17.53 -0.13 -17.73
CA LYS A 73 16.56 0.90 -18.12
C LYS A 73 16.04 0.84 -19.56
N ASN A 74 16.88 0.40 -20.49
CA ASN A 74 16.56 0.24 -21.92
C ASN A 74 16.56 -1.23 -22.40
N ARG A 75 16.61 -2.19 -21.47
CA ARG A 75 16.61 -3.62 -21.74
C ARG A 75 15.19 -4.18 -21.82
N THR A 76 15.03 -5.28 -22.52
CA THR A 76 13.74 -6.00 -22.68
C THR A 76 13.85 -7.51 -22.40
N ASP A 77 15.05 -7.96 -22.05
CA ASP A 77 15.44 -9.36 -21.86
C ASP A 77 15.52 -9.78 -20.38
N ILE A 78 15.07 -8.93 -19.46
CA ILE A 78 14.99 -9.22 -18.02
C ILE A 78 13.86 -10.21 -17.73
N VAL A 79 14.17 -11.26 -16.97
CA VAL A 79 13.18 -12.26 -16.57
C VAL A 79 12.21 -11.69 -15.55
N THR A 80 10.93 -11.62 -15.95
CA THR A 80 9.82 -11.28 -15.05
C THR A 80 9.38 -12.53 -14.29
N PHE A 81 9.32 -12.43 -12.96
CA PHE A 81 8.76 -13.48 -12.11
C PHE A 81 7.26 -13.60 -12.37
N LYS A 82 6.83 -14.73 -12.94
CA LYS A 82 5.44 -15.01 -13.29
C LYS A 82 4.85 -15.99 -12.28
N LEU A 83 3.86 -15.53 -11.53
CA LEU A 83 3.17 -16.37 -10.56
C LEU A 83 2.29 -17.43 -11.25
N SER A 84 2.23 -18.62 -10.67
CA SER A 84 1.26 -19.66 -11.04
C SER A 84 -0.17 -19.23 -10.66
N LYS A 85 -1.19 -19.98 -11.09
CA LYS A 85 -2.58 -19.68 -10.70
C LYS A 85 -2.77 -19.87 -9.19
N GLU A 86 -2.11 -20.87 -8.64
CA GLU A 86 -2.10 -21.27 -7.25
C GLU A 86 -1.40 -20.21 -6.39
N GLU A 87 -0.26 -19.68 -6.85
CA GLU A 87 0.45 -18.59 -6.17
C GLU A 87 -0.32 -17.26 -6.25
N LYS A 88 -0.95 -16.92 -7.38
CA LYS A 88 -1.83 -15.75 -7.46
C LYS A 88 -3.01 -15.86 -6.50
N LYS A 89 -3.59 -17.05 -6.34
CA LYS A 89 -4.61 -17.32 -5.32
C LYS A 89 -4.04 -17.10 -3.92
N THR A 90 -2.83 -17.59 -3.65
CA THR A 90 -2.11 -17.37 -2.38
C THR A 90 -1.87 -15.89 -2.08
N VAL A 91 -1.51 -15.06 -3.08
CA VAL A 91 -1.40 -13.60 -2.91
C VAL A 91 -2.75 -12.96 -2.56
N LEU A 92 -3.84 -13.38 -3.20
CA LEU A 92 -5.19 -12.89 -2.87
C LEU A 92 -5.66 -13.33 -1.48
N GLU A 93 -5.30 -14.55 -1.05
CA GLU A 93 -5.53 -15.02 0.33
C GLU A 93 -4.70 -14.25 1.36
N ALA A 94 -3.49 -13.78 0.99
CA ALA A 94 -2.70 -12.89 1.83
C ALA A 94 -3.32 -11.49 1.92
N GLU A 95 -3.78 -10.94 0.78
CA GLU A 95 -4.52 -9.67 0.75
C GLU A 95 -5.74 -9.72 1.68
N ASP A 96 -6.48 -10.84 1.65
CA ASP A 96 -7.65 -11.01 2.50
C ASP A 96 -7.30 -11.19 3.99
N LEU A 97 -6.18 -11.87 4.29
CA LEU A 97 -5.66 -11.99 5.66
C LEU A 97 -5.22 -10.65 6.24
N GLY A 98 -4.69 -9.74 5.42
CA GLY A 98 -4.26 -8.40 5.84
C GLY A 98 -5.40 -7.42 6.17
N ARG A 99 -6.64 -7.75 5.76
CA ARG A 99 -7.84 -6.94 5.98
C ARG A 99 -8.40 -7.05 7.39
N ILE A 100 -9.17 -6.03 7.77
CA ILE A 100 -10.02 -6.01 8.96
C ILE A 100 -11.47 -5.93 8.47
N LYS A 101 -12.33 -6.82 8.95
CA LYS A 101 -13.72 -6.96 8.47
C LYS A 101 -14.68 -6.11 9.30
N ASN A 102 -15.84 -5.80 8.73
CA ASN A 102 -16.91 -5.16 9.50
C ASN A 102 -17.34 -6.04 10.69
N GLY A 103 -17.32 -5.48 11.90
CA GLY A 103 -17.63 -6.18 13.14
C GLY A 103 -16.41 -6.80 13.85
N ASP A 104 -15.22 -6.82 13.24
CA ASP A 104 -13.99 -7.22 13.93
C ASP A 104 -13.68 -6.23 15.06
N VAL A 105 -13.30 -6.75 16.23
CA VAL A 105 -12.67 -5.97 17.30
C VAL A 105 -11.27 -6.52 17.52
N ILE A 106 -10.26 -5.74 17.15
CA ILE A 106 -8.87 -6.11 17.32
C ILE A 106 -8.35 -5.51 18.61
N LYS A 107 -7.77 -6.38 19.44
CA LYS A 107 -6.94 -6.03 20.58
C LYS A 107 -5.57 -6.64 20.35
N TYR A 108 -4.54 -5.99 20.84
CA TYR A 108 -3.17 -6.48 20.81
C TYR A 108 -2.67 -6.51 22.26
N ASP A 109 -1.94 -7.56 22.64
CA ASP A 109 -1.37 -7.65 23.99
C ASP A 109 -0.39 -6.50 24.24
N GLY A 110 -0.51 -5.85 25.40
CA GLY A 110 0.30 -4.68 25.75
C GLY A 110 -0.29 -3.33 25.36
N TYR A 111 -1.51 -3.29 24.81
CA TYR A 111 -2.23 -2.05 24.49
C TYR A 111 -3.69 -2.16 24.91
N GLU A 112 -4.21 -1.14 25.60
CA GLU A 112 -5.62 -1.09 26.03
C GLU A 112 -6.57 -0.67 24.88
N ARG A 113 -6.03 -0.09 23.80
CA ARG A 113 -6.83 0.45 22.70
C ARG A 113 -7.45 -0.64 21.82
N GLU A 114 -8.78 -0.72 21.84
CA GLU A 114 -9.55 -1.46 20.85
C GLU A 114 -9.55 -0.78 19.47
N ILE A 115 -9.40 -1.57 18.41
CA ILE A 115 -9.56 -1.13 17.03
C ILE A 115 -10.77 -1.82 16.41
N LYS A 116 -11.68 -1.04 15.82
CA LYS A 116 -12.99 -1.54 15.38
C LYS A 116 -13.10 -1.54 13.87
N GLY A 117 -13.36 -2.71 13.30
CA GLY A 117 -13.71 -2.89 11.89
C GLY A 117 -15.16 -2.47 11.64
N VAL A 118 -15.40 -1.65 10.62
CA VAL A 118 -16.72 -1.08 10.28
C VAL A 118 -17.01 -1.18 8.80
N ASP A 119 -18.28 -1.24 8.39
CA ASP A 119 -18.66 -1.10 6.97
C ASP A 119 -18.18 0.27 6.47
N TYR A 120 -17.42 0.29 5.36
CA TYR A 120 -16.91 1.52 4.77
C TYR A 120 -18.03 2.51 4.35
N LEU A 121 -19.27 2.05 4.17
CA LEU A 121 -20.42 2.92 3.88
C LEU A 121 -21.23 3.30 5.12
N ASP A 122 -21.14 2.56 6.23
CA ASP A 122 -21.88 2.82 7.47
C ASP A 122 -20.98 3.34 8.60
N ILE A 123 -20.35 4.48 8.34
CA ILE A 123 -19.40 5.09 9.27
C ILE A 123 -20.09 5.52 10.58
N PRO A 124 -19.52 5.19 11.77
CA PRO A 124 -20.04 5.60 13.08
C PRO A 124 -20.31 7.10 13.18
N LYS A 125 -21.40 7.50 13.84
CA LYS A 125 -21.88 8.89 13.90
C LYS A 125 -20.92 9.81 14.66
N GLU A 126 -20.27 9.24 15.67
CA GLU A 126 -19.25 9.80 16.55
C GLU A 126 -17.88 10.00 15.89
N ALA A 127 -17.66 9.46 14.69
CA ALA A 127 -16.42 9.68 13.96
C ALA A 127 -16.22 11.16 13.57
N ASP A 128 -15.03 11.71 13.84
CA ASP A 128 -14.70 13.12 13.64
C ASP A 128 -14.07 13.39 12.27
N ALA A 129 -13.22 12.48 11.79
CA ALA A 129 -12.48 12.65 10.54
C ALA A 129 -12.19 11.33 9.81
N PHE A 130 -12.02 11.47 8.51
CA PHE A 130 -11.46 10.46 7.63
C PHE A 130 -9.97 10.74 7.49
N VAL A 131 -9.13 9.71 7.70
CA VAL A 131 -7.69 9.75 7.50
C VAL A 131 -7.37 8.89 6.28
N ILE A 132 -6.77 9.47 5.24
CA ILE A 132 -6.49 8.80 3.95
C ILE A 132 -4.99 8.79 3.69
N PHE A 133 -4.41 7.61 3.41
CA PHE A 133 -2.96 7.42 3.27
C PHE A 133 -2.61 6.13 2.50
N SER A 134 -1.34 5.67 2.58
CA SER A 134 -0.79 4.42 2.02
C SER A 134 -0.51 4.37 0.51
N GLY A 135 -0.46 5.52 -0.19
CA GLY A 135 -0.16 5.63 -1.62
C GLY A 135 -1.16 5.00 -2.60
N HIS A 136 -1.94 4.00 -2.19
CA HIS A 136 -2.82 3.24 -3.08
C HIS A 136 -4.07 4.05 -3.48
N PRO A 137 -4.29 4.31 -4.79
CA PRO A 137 -5.41 5.16 -5.23
C PRO A 137 -6.81 4.61 -4.87
N GLY A 138 -6.94 3.29 -4.68
CA GLY A 138 -8.18 2.65 -4.24
C GLY A 138 -8.65 3.11 -2.86
N SER A 139 -7.71 3.41 -1.96
CA SER A 139 -7.99 3.97 -0.62
C SER A 139 -8.73 5.30 -0.71
N GLY A 140 -8.27 6.18 -1.61
CA GLY A 140 -8.92 7.46 -1.89
C GLY A 140 -10.30 7.30 -2.52
N ALA A 141 -10.49 6.29 -3.38
CA ALA A 141 -11.79 6.02 -4.00
C ALA A 141 -12.86 5.56 -2.99
N ALA A 142 -12.50 4.65 -2.09
CA ALA A 142 -13.37 4.21 -1.01
C ALA A 142 -13.71 5.36 -0.05
N ALA A 143 -12.70 6.14 0.36
CA ALA A 143 -12.86 7.27 1.27
C ALA A 143 -13.79 8.36 0.72
N VAL A 144 -13.70 8.70 -0.58
CA VAL A 144 -14.61 9.67 -1.22
C VAL A 144 -16.05 9.15 -1.24
N GLU A 145 -16.28 7.87 -1.58
CA GLU A 145 -17.63 7.29 -1.59
C GLU A 145 -18.25 7.28 -0.19
N ALA A 146 -17.49 6.82 0.79
CA ALA A 146 -17.86 6.79 2.20
C ALA A 146 -18.17 8.19 2.75
N TRP A 147 -17.32 9.18 2.47
CA TRP A 147 -17.51 10.56 2.93
C TRP A 147 -18.77 11.21 2.35
N TYR A 148 -19.06 10.98 1.07
CA TYR A 148 -20.31 11.46 0.47
C TYR A 148 -21.55 10.74 1.02
N ASN A 149 -21.47 9.44 1.29
CA ASN A 149 -22.56 8.68 1.90
C ASN A 149 -22.86 9.18 3.32
N ASP A 150 -21.80 9.33 4.14
CA ASP A 150 -21.87 9.86 5.49
C ASP A 150 -22.42 11.30 5.53
N PHE A 151 -21.92 12.20 4.67
CA PHE A 151 -22.39 13.57 4.63
C PHE A 151 -23.87 13.66 4.20
N LYS A 152 -24.33 12.79 3.28
CA LYS A 152 -25.76 12.69 2.93
C LYS A 152 -26.60 12.19 4.11
N LYS A 153 -26.19 11.11 4.78
CA LYS A 153 -26.86 10.54 5.97
C LYS A 153 -26.94 11.55 7.13
N ASN A 154 -25.80 12.12 7.51
CA ASN A 154 -25.68 12.95 8.71
C ASN A 154 -25.96 14.43 8.48
N GLY A 155 -25.77 14.96 7.27
CA GLY A 155 -25.97 16.39 6.94
C GLY A 155 -24.88 17.32 7.50
N LYS A 156 -23.81 16.74 8.07
CA LYS A 156 -22.59 17.42 8.51
C LYS A 156 -21.40 16.73 7.86
N PRO A 157 -20.44 17.46 7.25
CA PRO A 157 -19.26 16.84 6.68
C PRO A 157 -18.24 16.58 7.80
N LYS A 158 -17.76 15.33 7.91
CA LYS A 158 -16.61 14.98 8.76
C LYS A 158 -15.33 15.55 8.14
N LYS A 159 -14.29 15.78 8.95
CA LYS A 159 -13.04 16.39 8.46
C LYS A 159 -12.26 15.41 7.57
N LEU A 160 -11.41 15.96 6.71
CA LEU A 160 -10.55 15.20 5.81
C LEU A 160 -9.09 15.44 6.18
N VAL A 161 -8.41 14.35 6.53
CA VAL A 161 -6.99 14.29 6.86
C VAL A 161 -6.30 13.45 5.79
N PHE A 162 -5.24 13.98 5.20
CA PHE A 162 -4.41 13.28 4.22
C PHE A 162 -3.02 13.10 4.81
N LEU A 163 -2.55 11.86 4.84
CA LEU A 163 -1.16 11.52 5.20
C LEU A 163 -0.49 10.87 3.98
N GLY A 164 0.84 10.70 4.02
CA GLY A 164 1.63 10.20 2.90
C GLY A 164 2.62 11.21 2.31
N LEU A 165 3.55 10.72 1.50
CA LEU A 165 4.91 11.27 1.45
C LEU A 165 5.37 11.69 0.04
N HIS A 166 6.60 12.21 -0.06
CA HIS A 166 7.50 11.87 -1.17
C HIS A 166 8.01 10.44 -0.91
N ASP A 167 7.92 9.53 -1.88
CA ASP A 167 8.19 8.11 -1.65
C ASP A 167 9.60 7.83 -1.08
N ASN A 168 9.65 6.95 -0.08
CA ASN A 168 10.82 6.68 0.74
C ASN A 168 11.76 5.59 0.17
N GLN A 169 11.32 4.85 -0.86
CA GLN A 169 12.08 3.73 -1.42
C GLN A 169 12.60 3.98 -2.85
N GLY A 170 12.34 5.16 -3.45
CA GLY A 170 12.79 5.50 -4.81
C GLY A 170 12.00 4.77 -5.91
N ASN A 171 10.77 4.37 -5.58
CA ASN A 171 9.84 3.55 -6.32
C ASN A 171 8.66 4.38 -6.90
N THR A 172 8.41 5.61 -6.42
CA THR A 172 7.35 6.50 -6.97
C THR A 172 7.89 7.90 -7.29
N ASN A 173 7.96 8.22 -8.59
CA ASN A 173 8.44 9.53 -9.05
C ASN A 173 7.31 10.58 -9.09
N PHE A 174 7.30 11.47 -8.09
CA PHE A 174 6.38 12.62 -7.99
C PHE A 174 6.91 13.93 -8.64
N SER A 175 8.07 13.90 -9.30
CA SER A 175 8.76 15.12 -9.77
C SER A 175 8.24 15.68 -11.11
N ASP A 176 7.57 14.88 -11.94
CA ASP A 176 7.04 15.34 -13.23
C ASP A 176 5.82 16.23 -13.06
N LYS A 177 6.04 17.54 -13.12
CA LYS A 177 5.02 18.59 -13.00
C LYS A 177 3.93 18.55 -14.09
N LYS A 178 4.06 17.70 -15.13
CA LYS A 178 3.07 17.52 -16.20
C LYS A 178 1.93 16.55 -15.84
N LEU A 179 2.06 15.75 -14.79
CA LEU A 179 1.06 14.74 -14.39
C LEU A 179 -0.17 15.39 -13.71
N GLU A 180 -1.36 14.78 -13.83
CA GLU A 180 -2.60 15.37 -13.28
C GLU A 180 -2.72 15.14 -11.77
N PHE A 181 -2.33 13.95 -11.26
CA PHE A 181 -2.48 13.50 -9.88
C PHE A 181 -1.16 13.11 -9.22
N ASN A 182 -0.30 12.33 -9.91
CA ASN A 182 0.94 11.77 -9.36
C ASN A 182 2.06 12.83 -9.28
N VAL A 183 1.85 13.90 -8.50
CA VAL A 183 2.76 15.04 -8.41
C VAL A 183 2.96 15.50 -6.98
N LYS A 184 4.17 15.99 -6.69
CA LYS A 184 4.63 16.43 -5.36
C LYS A 184 4.65 15.30 -4.33
N SER A 185 3.49 14.85 -3.84
CA SER A 185 3.39 13.85 -2.77
C SER A 185 2.07 13.09 -2.83
N GLU A 186 1.96 11.98 -2.09
CA GLU A 186 0.68 11.27 -1.89
C GLU A 186 -0.43 12.20 -1.36
N VAL A 187 -0.09 13.13 -0.45
CA VAL A 187 -1.03 14.12 0.06
C VAL A 187 -1.58 15.00 -1.07
N GLU A 188 -0.74 15.52 -1.97
CA GLU A 188 -1.21 16.30 -3.11
C GLU A 188 -1.99 15.42 -4.11
N MET A 189 -1.60 14.15 -4.30
CA MET A 189 -2.37 13.18 -5.10
C MET A 189 -3.79 13.01 -4.56
N TYR A 190 -3.96 12.71 -3.26
CA TYR A 190 -5.29 12.58 -2.65
C TYR A 190 -6.08 13.90 -2.68
N VAL A 191 -5.43 15.02 -2.35
CA VAL A 191 -6.01 16.37 -2.45
C VAL A 191 -6.53 16.68 -3.85
N ARG A 192 -5.84 16.21 -4.90
CA ARG A 192 -6.28 16.34 -6.30
C ARG A 192 -7.36 15.34 -6.67
N PHE A 193 -7.26 14.10 -6.22
CA PHE A 193 -8.26 13.05 -6.42
C PHE A 193 -9.63 13.46 -5.84
N PHE A 194 -9.66 13.94 -4.60
CA PHE A 194 -10.87 14.42 -3.93
C PHE A 194 -11.48 15.63 -4.66
N LYS A 195 -10.68 16.61 -5.06
CA LYS A 195 -11.15 17.75 -5.88
C LYS A 195 -11.70 17.28 -7.23
N ALA A 196 -11.02 16.36 -7.92
CA ALA A 196 -11.47 15.81 -9.19
C ALA A 196 -12.81 15.07 -9.05
N CYS A 197 -13.04 14.40 -7.92
CA CYS A 197 -14.31 13.77 -7.54
C CYS A 197 -15.36 14.75 -6.98
N GLY A 198 -15.14 16.06 -7.10
CA GLY A 198 -16.12 17.10 -6.77
C GLY A 198 -16.07 17.63 -5.34
N VAL A 199 -15.22 17.09 -4.46
CA VAL A 199 -15.17 17.52 -3.05
C VAL A 199 -14.69 18.97 -2.96
N HIS A 200 -15.49 19.82 -2.34
CA HIS A 200 -15.25 21.26 -2.34
C HIS A 200 -13.96 21.65 -1.60
N LYS A 201 -13.17 22.55 -2.20
CA LYS A 201 -11.82 22.96 -1.76
C LYS A 201 -11.69 23.37 -0.29
N LYS A 202 -12.78 23.79 0.37
CA LYS A 202 -12.80 24.12 1.81
C LYS A 202 -12.44 22.88 2.65
N PHE A 203 -13.15 21.76 2.45
CA PHE A 203 -12.98 20.55 3.26
C PHE A 203 -11.63 19.89 2.99
N VAL A 204 -11.22 19.84 1.72
CA VAL A 204 -9.91 19.28 1.29
C VAL A 204 -8.71 20.05 1.86
N LYS A 205 -8.89 21.31 2.27
CA LYS A 205 -7.82 22.14 2.85
C LYS A 205 -7.92 22.32 4.37
N GLU A 206 -8.93 21.73 5.02
CA GLU A 206 -9.27 22.07 6.41
C GLU A 206 -8.21 21.60 7.42
N CYS A 207 -7.76 20.36 7.29
CA CYS A 207 -6.71 19.76 8.13
C CYS A 207 -5.42 19.48 7.34
N LEU A 208 -5.16 20.27 6.30
CA LEU A 208 -4.00 20.05 5.43
C LEU A 208 -2.72 20.54 6.11
N VAL A 209 -1.77 19.63 6.30
CA VAL A 209 -0.42 19.90 6.81
C VAL A 209 0.63 19.76 5.70
N THR A 210 1.83 20.30 5.95
CA THR A 210 3.00 20.00 5.13
C THR A 210 3.45 18.58 5.47
N PRO A 211 3.58 17.65 4.50
CA PRO A 211 4.08 16.31 4.78
C PRO A 211 5.52 16.38 5.30
N LYS A 212 5.83 15.50 6.27
CA LYS A 212 7.17 15.24 6.79
C LYS A 212 7.56 13.80 6.43
N ASP A 213 8.82 13.60 6.12
CA ASP A 213 9.49 12.35 5.74
C ASP A 213 9.57 11.37 6.95
N ILE A 214 9.49 10.02 6.86
CA ILE A 214 9.32 9.12 5.69
C ILE A 214 8.61 7.75 6.00
N SER A 215 7.93 7.55 7.13
CA SER A 215 7.48 6.21 7.60
C SER A 215 6.08 6.18 8.28
N THR A 216 5.63 5.00 8.74
CA THR A 216 4.41 4.90 9.57
C THR A 216 4.56 5.67 10.90
N ALA A 217 5.76 5.77 11.47
CA ALA A 217 5.98 6.50 12.72
C ALA A 217 5.78 8.01 12.50
N ASP A 218 6.30 8.54 11.39
CA ASP A 218 6.13 9.95 11.03
C ASP A 218 4.66 10.27 10.69
N ASN A 219 3.93 9.30 10.10
CA ASN A 219 2.47 9.40 9.92
C ASN A 219 1.70 9.41 11.25
N ILE A 220 2.18 8.70 12.28
CA ILE A 220 1.60 8.71 13.63
C ILE A 220 1.83 10.06 14.30
N GLU A 221 3.07 10.56 14.31
CA GLU A 221 3.40 11.88 14.85
C GLU A 221 2.64 13.01 14.13
N MET A 222 2.57 12.94 12.80
CA MET A 222 1.82 13.91 11.99
C MET A 222 0.32 13.84 12.28
N LEU A 223 -0.26 12.66 12.47
CA LEU A 223 -1.66 12.53 12.86
C LEU A 223 -1.92 13.06 14.29
N ALA A 224 -0.97 12.88 15.22
CA ALA A 224 -1.05 13.45 16.56
C ALA A 224 -0.94 14.99 16.56
N GLU A 225 -0.08 15.57 15.71
CA GLU A 225 -0.04 17.03 15.48
C GLU A 225 -1.39 17.53 14.94
N ILE A 226 -1.95 16.84 13.94
CA ILE A 226 -3.26 17.16 13.36
C ILE A 226 -4.38 17.06 14.41
N ARG A 227 -4.38 16.01 15.22
CA ARG A 227 -5.30 15.81 16.35
C ARG A 227 -5.26 17.02 17.29
N ASN A 228 -4.07 17.36 17.79
CA ASN A 228 -3.88 18.45 18.76
C ASN A 228 -4.14 19.86 18.18
N ARG A 229 -4.02 20.04 16.87
CA ARG A 229 -4.18 21.34 16.18
C ARG A 229 -5.61 21.62 15.72
N PHE A 230 -6.35 20.60 15.29
CA PHE A 230 -7.63 20.77 14.60
C PHE A 230 -8.84 20.20 15.36
N PHE A 231 -8.63 19.52 16.49
CA PHE A 231 -9.69 18.90 17.28
C PHE A 231 -9.59 19.36 18.74
N ASP A 232 -10.69 19.14 19.46
CA ASP A 232 -10.83 19.53 20.85
C ASP A 232 -9.90 18.68 21.75
N LYS A 233 -9.26 19.32 22.73
CA LYS A 233 -8.33 18.65 23.65
C LYS A 233 -9.06 17.95 24.79
N ASP A 234 -10.24 18.42 25.15
CA ASP A 234 -10.95 18.01 26.37
C ASP A 234 -11.86 16.77 26.15
N ARG A 235 -11.70 16.09 25.02
CA ARG A 235 -12.41 14.84 24.69
C ARG A 235 -11.61 13.94 23.76
N ASP A 236 -12.05 12.69 23.65
CA ASP A 236 -11.59 11.74 22.65
C ASP A 236 -11.92 12.19 21.22
N VAL A 237 -11.04 11.83 20.28
CA VAL A 237 -11.22 12.07 18.84
C VAL A 237 -11.29 10.74 18.11
N ASN A 238 -12.28 10.59 17.22
CA ASN A 238 -12.56 9.34 16.53
C ASN A 238 -12.14 9.41 15.04
N PHE A 239 -11.12 8.66 14.65
CA PHE A 239 -10.59 8.65 13.28
C PHE A 239 -10.97 7.39 12.49
N VAL A 240 -11.32 7.55 11.21
CA VAL A 240 -11.61 6.46 10.27
C VAL A 240 -10.47 6.32 9.28
N MET A 241 -9.76 5.20 9.32
CA MET A 241 -8.44 5.02 8.69
C MET A 241 -8.54 4.32 7.32
N PHE A 242 -8.64 5.10 6.24
CA PHE A 242 -8.65 4.59 4.87
C PHE A 242 -7.21 4.39 4.33
N GLY A 243 -6.79 3.14 4.26
CA GLY A 243 -5.58 2.69 3.58
C GLY A 243 -5.83 1.47 2.68
N TYR A 244 -4.79 0.98 2.01
CA TYR A 244 -4.86 -0.19 1.15
C TYR A 244 -5.35 -1.42 1.95
N PRO A 245 -6.34 -2.20 1.47
CA PRO A 245 -6.96 -3.25 2.29
C PRO A 245 -6.00 -4.30 2.87
N ALA A 246 -4.94 -4.68 2.15
CA ALA A 246 -3.92 -5.61 2.69
C ALA A 246 -3.14 -5.02 3.88
N TYR A 247 -3.07 -3.70 3.99
CA TYR A 247 -2.25 -2.98 4.97
C TYR A 247 -2.96 -2.78 6.31
N GLN A 248 -4.26 -3.09 6.39
CA GLN A 248 -5.13 -2.71 7.51
C GLN A 248 -4.68 -3.28 8.86
N LYS A 249 -4.28 -4.55 8.95
CA LYS A 249 -3.76 -5.11 10.20
C LYS A 249 -2.44 -4.49 10.65
N ARG A 250 -1.54 -4.15 9.71
CA ARG A 250 -0.29 -3.45 10.07
C ARG A 250 -0.55 -2.02 10.52
N ILE A 251 -1.45 -1.31 9.84
CA ILE A 251 -1.94 0.00 10.28
C ILE A 251 -2.46 -0.11 11.71
N ALA A 252 -3.32 -1.08 11.98
CA ALA A 252 -3.93 -1.27 13.28
C ALA A 252 -2.87 -1.47 14.37
N SER A 253 -1.91 -2.38 14.18
CA SER A 253 -0.83 -2.61 15.17
C SER A 253 0.06 -1.39 15.36
N GLU A 254 0.54 -0.75 14.27
CA GLU A 254 1.46 0.39 14.39
C GLU A 254 0.79 1.63 15.00
N PHE A 255 -0.45 1.96 14.61
CA PHE A 255 -1.16 3.12 15.15
C PHE A 255 -1.64 2.91 16.59
N ALA A 256 -2.03 1.69 17.00
CA ALA A 256 -2.29 1.40 18.41
C ALA A 256 -1.03 1.61 19.26
N PHE A 257 0.09 0.98 18.89
CA PHE A 257 1.38 1.14 19.58
C PHE A 257 1.76 2.61 19.74
N GLY A 258 1.79 3.34 18.62
CA GLY A 258 2.30 4.71 18.62
C GLY A 258 1.39 5.70 19.36
N PHE A 259 0.07 5.58 19.23
CA PHE A 259 -0.84 6.46 19.97
C PHE A 259 -0.99 6.11 21.44
N GLN A 260 -0.84 4.84 21.84
CA GLN A 260 -0.79 4.48 23.26
C GLN A 260 0.41 5.18 23.91
N HIS A 261 1.61 5.05 23.32
CA HIS A 261 2.81 5.68 23.86
C HIS A 261 2.71 7.21 23.92
N LEU A 262 2.18 7.86 22.87
CA LEU A 262 1.98 9.32 22.86
C LEU A 262 0.92 9.79 23.87
N GLU A 263 -0.07 8.97 24.21
CA GLU A 263 -1.06 9.25 25.26
C GLU A 263 -0.46 9.07 26.66
N ASP A 264 0.31 7.98 26.89
CA ASP A 264 1.01 7.71 28.15
C ASP A 264 2.03 8.81 28.48
N GLU A 265 2.70 9.37 27.46
CA GLU A 265 3.62 10.51 27.57
C GLU A 265 2.90 11.88 27.67
N GLY A 266 1.56 11.92 27.60
CA GLY A 266 0.78 13.16 27.62
C GLY A 266 0.96 14.07 26.40
N LYS A 267 1.55 13.56 25.31
CA LYS A 267 1.80 14.31 24.07
C LYS A 267 0.55 14.45 23.20
N VAL A 268 -0.40 13.53 23.31
CA VAL A 268 -1.71 13.58 22.64
C VAL A 268 -2.79 13.14 23.62
N ALA A 269 -4.00 13.69 23.50
CA ALA A 269 -5.17 13.20 24.26
C ALA A 269 -5.92 12.12 23.47
N GLY A 270 -6.85 11.42 24.14
CA GLY A 270 -7.50 10.19 23.65
C GLY A 270 -7.89 10.19 22.17
N THR A 271 -7.47 9.15 21.46
CA THR A 271 -7.67 9.01 20.00
C THR A 271 -8.07 7.57 19.62
N ASN A 272 -9.27 7.39 19.09
CA ASN A 272 -9.81 6.07 18.73
C ASN A 272 -9.77 5.82 17.21
N PHE A 273 -9.61 4.56 16.80
CA PHE A 273 -9.49 4.17 15.39
C PHE A 273 -10.58 3.21 14.93
N TYR A 274 -11.21 3.57 13.81
CA TYR A 274 -12.12 2.73 13.04
C TYR A 274 -11.46 2.36 11.71
N ILE A 275 -11.46 1.07 11.37
CA ILE A 275 -10.91 0.58 10.10
C ILE A 275 -12.08 0.18 9.18
N PRO A 276 -12.25 0.84 8.02
CA PRO A 276 -13.32 0.53 7.10
C PRO A 276 -13.03 -0.74 6.29
N ASP A 277 -13.94 -1.70 6.31
CA ASP A 277 -13.87 -2.90 5.45
C ASP A 277 -14.21 -2.51 4.00
N VAL A 278 -13.16 -2.30 3.20
CA VAL A 278 -13.28 -1.90 1.80
C VAL A 278 -13.25 -3.15 0.92
N PRO A 279 -14.24 -3.36 0.02
CA PRO A 279 -14.26 -4.51 -0.87
C PRO A 279 -13.14 -4.45 -1.92
N VAL A 280 -12.44 -5.58 -2.10
CA VAL A 280 -11.35 -5.76 -3.08
C VAL A 280 -11.80 -6.55 -4.31
N ALA A 281 -11.16 -6.30 -5.45
CA ALA A 281 -11.41 -7.04 -6.68
C ALA A 281 -10.80 -8.45 -6.63
N LEU A 282 -11.64 -9.48 -6.48
CA LEU A 282 -11.19 -10.88 -6.44
C LEU A 282 -10.68 -11.43 -7.78
N LYS A 283 -10.95 -10.74 -8.90
CA LYS A 283 -10.55 -11.17 -10.25
C LYS A 283 -9.50 -10.22 -10.80
N GLU A 284 -8.40 -10.78 -11.30
CA GLU A 284 -7.28 -10.03 -11.88
C GLU A 284 -7.69 -9.10 -13.04
N LYS A 285 -8.69 -9.48 -13.84
CA LYS A 285 -9.21 -8.61 -14.92
C LYS A 285 -9.92 -7.33 -14.44
N ASP A 286 -10.39 -7.34 -13.18
CA ASP A 286 -11.13 -6.23 -12.57
C ASP A 286 -10.16 -5.33 -11.74
N ARG A 287 -8.90 -5.76 -11.59
CA ARG A 287 -7.76 -5.01 -11.07
C ARG A 287 -7.14 -4.18 -12.20
N TYR A 288 -7.02 -2.88 -12.02
CA TYR A 288 -6.57 -1.98 -13.11
C TYR A 288 -5.72 -0.79 -12.65
N LEU A 289 -5.47 -0.64 -11.34
CA LEU A 289 -4.41 0.24 -10.88
C LEU A 289 -3.07 -0.47 -11.11
N SER A 290 -2.00 0.26 -11.39
CA SER A 290 -0.65 -0.33 -11.51
C SER A 290 -0.24 -1.08 -10.24
N TYR A 291 -0.71 -0.60 -9.10
CA TYR A 291 -0.56 -1.21 -7.78
C TYR A 291 -1.30 -2.54 -7.60
N ASP A 292 -2.21 -2.91 -8.49
CA ASP A 292 -3.00 -4.15 -8.39
C ASP A 292 -2.42 -5.32 -9.21
N ASP A 293 -1.30 -5.14 -9.94
CA ASP A 293 -0.67 -6.21 -10.74
C ASP A 293 -0.08 -7.31 -9.83
N LEU A 294 -0.68 -8.50 -9.87
CA LEU A 294 -0.30 -9.66 -9.06
C LEU A 294 1.05 -10.28 -9.43
N ASN A 295 1.62 -10.00 -10.61
CA ASN A 295 3.00 -10.37 -10.92
C ASN A 295 3.98 -9.23 -10.60
N GLY A 296 3.48 -8.04 -10.28
CA GLY A 296 4.24 -6.82 -10.04
C GLY A 296 4.02 -6.26 -8.63
N ILE A 297 3.73 -4.96 -8.56
CA ILE A 297 3.63 -4.19 -7.30
C ILE A 297 2.71 -4.84 -6.26
N ALA A 298 1.58 -5.43 -6.64
CA ALA A 298 0.63 -5.98 -5.67
C ALA A 298 1.27 -7.12 -4.87
N GLN A 299 2.02 -8.02 -5.53
CA GLN A 299 2.72 -9.10 -4.84
C GLN A 299 3.75 -8.55 -3.84
N ASP A 300 4.58 -7.58 -4.25
CA ASP A 300 5.62 -7.00 -3.39
C ASP A 300 5.01 -6.28 -2.17
N ILE A 301 3.93 -5.53 -2.38
CA ILE A 301 3.23 -4.81 -1.31
C ILE A 301 2.47 -5.79 -0.40
N ILE A 302 1.63 -6.68 -0.93
CA ILE A 302 0.80 -7.60 -0.13
C ILE A 302 1.69 -8.53 0.70
N ILE A 303 2.54 -9.32 0.03
CA ILE A 303 3.31 -10.39 0.69
C ILE A 303 4.47 -9.77 1.48
N GLY A 304 5.31 -8.97 0.82
CA GLY A 304 6.60 -8.52 1.36
C GLY A 304 6.49 -7.38 2.38
N ASN A 305 5.49 -6.52 2.26
CA ASN A 305 5.37 -5.31 3.08
C ASN A 305 4.19 -5.38 4.07
N CYS A 306 2.96 -5.51 3.58
CA CYS A 306 1.75 -5.38 4.37
C CYS A 306 1.51 -6.59 5.29
N VAL A 307 1.58 -7.81 4.76
CA VAL A 307 1.25 -9.04 5.51
C VAL A 307 2.45 -9.58 6.27
N ALA A 308 3.69 -9.44 5.76
CA ALA A 308 4.89 -9.89 6.47
C ALA A 308 5.17 -9.12 7.77
N HIS A 309 5.10 -7.79 7.73
CA HIS A 309 5.61 -6.96 8.83
C HIS A 309 4.93 -7.20 10.19
N PRO A 310 3.60 -7.41 10.30
CA PRO A 310 2.94 -7.76 11.57
C PRO A 310 3.42 -9.05 12.25
N TYR A 311 4.11 -9.95 11.54
CA TYR A 311 4.65 -11.19 12.12
C TYR A 311 6.12 -11.04 12.56
N ARG A 312 6.69 -9.84 12.49
CA ARG A 312 8.09 -9.59 12.85
C ARG A 312 8.24 -9.31 14.34
N VAL A 313 9.04 -10.13 15.00
CA VAL A 313 9.38 -9.98 16.43
C VAL A 313 10.62 -9.09 16.60
N SER A 314 11.54 -9.10 15.61
CA SER A 314 12.84 -8.43 15.67
C SER A 314 12.81 -6.90 15.72
N ALA A 315 11.65 -6.27 15.50
CA ALA A 315 11.51 -4.82 15.38
C ALA A 315 11.30 -4.08 16.73
N GLY A 316 11.84 -4.62 17.83
CA GLY A 316 11.76 -4.00 19.15
C GLY A 316 10.32 -3.83 19.67
N GLY A 317 9.45 -4.82 19.42
CA GLY A 317 8.04 -4.80 19.86
C GLY A 317 7.08 -3.98 18.97
N ARG A 318 7.58 -3.09 18.09
CA ARG A 318 6.76 -2.24 17.19
C ARG A 318 5.75 -3.01 16.32
N PHE A 319 6.06 -4.26 15.99
CA PHE A 319 5.19 -5.16 15.22
C PHE A 319 4.78 -6.42 16.00
N ASP A 320 5.03 -6.51 17.31
CA ASP A 320 4.64 -7.68 18.11
C ASP A 320 3.12 -7.70 18.36
N SER A 321 2.42 -8.00 17.29
CA SER A 321 0.96 -8.11 17.22
C SER A 321 0.45 -9.49 17.66
N LYS A 322 1.37 -10.37 18.08
CA LYS A 322 1.14 -11.77 18.49
C LYS A 322 0.21 -12.57 17.57
N LEU A 323 0.24 -12.29 16.27
CA LEU A 323 -0.55 -13.01 15.24
C LEU A 323 -0.09 -14.47 15.00
N GLY A 324 0.90 -14.95 15.76
CA GLY A 324 1.50 -16.27 15.62
C GLY A 324 2.65 -16.29 14.61
N GLU A 325 2.88 -17.44 13.99
CA GLU A 325 3.91 -17.60 12.97
C GLU A 325 3.45 -17.07 11.59
N TYR A 326 4.39 -16.55 10.81
CA TYR A 326 4.11 -16.15 9.43
C TYR A 326 3.66 -17.37 8.60
N PRO A 327 2.48 -17.35 7.94
CA PRO A 327 1.90 -18.55 7.37
C PRO A 327 2.77 -19.25 6.31
N GLU A 328 3.01 -20.55 6.50
CA GLU A 328 3.83 -21.41 5.62
C GLU A 328 3.59 -21.22 4.12
N LYS A 329 2.31 -21.10 3.71
CA LYS A 329 1.93 -20.91 2.30
C LYS A 329 2.47 -19.61 1.67
N PHE A 330 2.82 -18.61 2.47
CA PHE A 330 3.37 -17.34 1.99
C PHE A 330 4.90 -17.33 1.95
N LYS A 331 5.57 -18.18 2.74
CA LYS A 331 7.04 -18.22 2.85
C LYS A 331 7.74 -18.32 1.48
N PRO A 332 7.35 -19.20 0.53
CA PRO A 332 7.96 -19.27 -0.79
C PRO A 332 7.78 -18.01 -1.67
N LEU A 333 6.78 -17.19 -1.38
CA LEU A 333 6.51 -15.95 -2.14
C LEU A 333 7.25 -14.75 -1.58
N LEU A 334 7.64 -14.77 -0.31
CA LEU A 334 8.29 -13.64 0.35
C LEU A 334 9.61 -13.22 -0.36
N PRO A 335 10.53 -14.12 -0.74
CA PRO A 335 11.76 -13.77 -1.45
C PRO A 335 11.53 -13.18 -2.85
N LEU A 336 10.40 -13.48 -3.50
CA LEU A 336 9.99 -12.88 -4.78
C LEU A 336 9.43 -11.46 -4.63
N SER A 337 9.02 -11.08 -3.41
CA SER A 337 8.20 -9.91 -3.08
C SER A 337 8.99 -8.76 -2.44
N MET A 338 10.28 -8.64 -2.78
CA MET A 338 11.25 -7.90 -1.97
C MET A 338 11.45 -6.43 -2.36
N VAL A 339 10.78 -5.88 -3.39
CA VAL A 339 10.99 -4.46 -3.76
C VAL A 339 10.57 -3.51 -2.64
N TYR A 340 9.42 -3.74 -2.00
CA TYR A 340 8.94 -2.92 -0.89
C TYR A 340 9.34 -3.43 0.51
N SER A 341 10.23 -4.44 0.60
CA SER A 341 10.67 -5.06 1.86
C SER A 341 12.19 -5.03 2.04
N TYR A 342 12.69 -5.50 3.18
CA TYR A 342 14.13 -5.57 3.50
C TYR A 342 14.59 -7.04 3.54
N PRO A 343 15.81 -7.38 3.05
CA PRO A 343 16.31 -8.77 2.98
C PRO A 343 16.16 -9.57 4.28
N ASN A 344 16.38 -8.94 5.44
CA ASN A 344 16.23 -9.57 6.75
C ASN A 344 14.78 -10.01 7.08
N VAL A 345 13.76 -9.45 6.43
CA VAL A 345 12.36 -9.89 6.59
C VAL A 345 12.14 -11.28 6.00
N ALA A 346 12.76 -11.57 4.85
CA ALA A 346 12.72 -12.92 4.27
C ALA A 346 13.47 -13.93 5.15
N ASN A 347 14.60 -13.52 5.73
CA ASN A 347 15.34 -14.35 6.67
C ASN A 347 14.57 -14.66 7.95
N GLU A 348 14.00 -13.63 8.59
CA GLU A 348 13.21 -13.75 9.82
C GLU A 348 11.97 -14.64 9.65
N LEU A 349 11.26 -14.51 8.52
CA LEU A 349 9.92 -15.10 8.37
C LEU A 349 9.85 -16.33 7.44
N ALA A 350 10.80 -16.48 6.51
CA ALA A 350 10.82 -17.59 5.55
C ALA A 350 12.10 -18.45 5.62
N GLY A 351 13.15 -18.00 6.32
CA GLY A 351 14.42 -18.73 6.46
C GLY A 351 15.39 -18.56 5.28
N THR A 352 15.00 -17.86 4.21
CA THR A 352 15.89 -17.48 3.11
C THR A 352 17.07 -16.68 3.65
N ASP A 353 18.30 -17.00 3.30
CA ASP A 353 19.45 -16.26 3.81
C ASP A 353 19.46 -14.81 3.29
N THR A 354 20.08 -13.91 4.06
CA THR A 354 20.08 -12.48 3.77
C THR A 354 20.81 -12.13 2.46
N HIS A 355 21.75 -12.97 1.99
CA HIS A 355 22.48 -12.73 0.75
C HIS A 355 21.61 -13.09 -0.47
N THR A 356 21.00 -14.27 -0.51
CA THR A 356 19.98 -14.67 -1.50
C THR A 356 18.83 -13.67 -1.54
N ALA A 357 18.29 -13.28 -0.38
CA ALA A 357 17.21 -12.28 -0.31
C ALA A 357 17.63 -10.89 -0.85
N SER A 358 18.91 -10.54 -0.74
CA SER A 358 19.47 -9.31 -1.31
C SER A 358 19.59 -9.39 -2.83
N ILE A 359 20.09 -10.51 -3.38
CA ILE A 359 20.12 -10.76 -4.83
C ILE A 359 18.70 -10.73 -5.40
N MET A 360 17.76 -11.44 -4.77
CA MET A 360 16.35 -11.46 -5.20
C MET A 360 15.71 -10.07 -5.20
N LYS A 361 16.02 -9.22 -4.21
CA LYS A 361 15.57 -7.80 -4.19
C LYS A 361 16.11 -7.00 -5.37
N ILE A 362 17.38 -7.17 -5.72
CA ILE A 362 18.00 -6.47 -6.86
C ILE A 362 17.38 -6.94 -8.20
N LEU A 363 17.24 -8.26 -8.40
CA LEU A 363 16.58 -8.84 -9.57
C LEU A 363 15.12 -8.38 -9.70
N ARG A 364 14.42 -8.23 -8.58
CA ARG A 364 13.05 -7.71 -8.55
C ARG A 364 13.00 -6.22 -8.89
N ALA A 365 13.95 -5.42 -8.42
CA ALA A 365 14.06 -4.00 -8.80
C ALA A 365 14.29 -3.81 -10.31
N MET A 366 15.09 -4.67 -10.95
CA MET A 366 15.26 -4.68 -12.41
C MET A 366 13.92 -4.93 -13.14
N GLN A 367 13.12 -5.88 -12.66
CA GLN A 367 11.81 -6.19 -13.26
C GLN A 367 10.84 -5.01 -13.17
N HIS A 368 10.79 -4.32 -12.03
CA HIS A 368 9.95 -3.13 -11.84
C HIS A 368 10.31 -2.02 -12.84
N GLN A 369 11.60 -1.82 -13.09
CA GLN A 369 12.08 -0.87 -14.10
C GLN A 369 11.69 -1.26 -15.53
N VAL A 370 11.94 -2.51 -15.96
CA VAL A 370 11.69 -2.94 -17.35
C VAL A 370 10.21 -3.07 -17.67
N ASN A 371 9.41 -3.65 -16.77
CA ASN A 371 7.96 -3.69 -16.93
C ASN A 371 7.33 -2.29 -16.76
N GLY A 372 8.04 -1.37 -16.09
CA GLY A 372 7.59 -0.02 -15.78
C GLY A 372 6.28 -0.05 -15.00
N TRP A 373 6.17 -0.91 -13.99
CA TRP A 373 5.00 -0.93 -13.08
C TRP A 373 4.92 0.37 -12.27
N GLU A 374 6.09 0.91 -11.93
CA GLU A 374 6.34 2.17 -11.23
C GLU A 374 6.34 3.42 -12.15
N ASP A 375 6.08 3.26 -13.46
CA ASP A 375 6.12 4.39 -14.40
C ASP A 375 5.08 5.45 -14.02
N ALA A 376 5.57 6.65 -13.73
CA ALA A 376 4.76 7.73 -13.19
C ALA A 376 3.59 8.15 -14.11
N LYS A 377 3.71 7.97 -15.43
CA LYS A 377 2.62 8.26 -16.38
C LYS A 377 1.57 7.15 -16.38
N LYS A 378 1.97 5.88 -16.34
CA LYS A 378 1.03 4.75 -16.16
C LYS A 378 0.28 4.86 -14.83
N VAL A 379 0.98 5.18 -13.74
CA VAL A 379 0.39 5.44 -12.42
C VAL A 379 -0.66 6.56 -12.54
N ASP A 380 -0.30 7.73 -13.09
CA ASP A 380 -1.21 8.88 -13.25
C ASP A 380 -2.45 8.56 -14.10
N MET A 381 -2.28 7.83 -15.20
CA MET A 381 -3.39 7.36 -16.04
C MET A 381 -4.32 6.42 -15.28
N SER A 382 -3.78 5.54 -14.42
CA SER A 382 -4.61 4.62 -13.62
C SER A 382 -5.43 5.34 -12.54
N ILE A 383 -4.83 6.34 -11.87
CA ILE A 383 -5.52 7.24 -10.93
C ILE A 383 -6.63 8.01 -11.64
N LYS A 384 -6.34 8.56 -12.83
CA LYS A 384 -7.31 9.28 -13.66
C LYS A 384 -8.49 8.40 -14.07
N LYS A 385 -8.24 7.15 -14.48
CA LYS A 385 -9.30 6.15 -14.76
C LYS A 385 -10.14 5.88 -13.51
N CYS A 386 -9.51 5.68 -12.35
CA CYS A 386 -10.22 5.49 -11.08
C CYS A 386 -11.12 6.68 -10.73
N ALA A 387 -10.62 7.91 -10.84
CA ALA A 387 -11.42 9.12 -10.63
C ALA A 387 -12.56 9.27 -11.66
N CYS A 388 -12.41 8.80 -12.90
CA CYS A 388 -13.49 8.74 -13.89
C CYS A 388 -14.59 7.75 -13.48
N GLU A 389 -14.24 6.50 -13.15
CA GLU A 389 -15.25 5.49 -12.80
C GLU A 389 -15.94 5.79 -11.47
N LEU A 390 -15.21 6.29 -10.47
CA LEU A 390 -15.80 6.71 -9.20
C LEU A 390 -16.83 7.82 -9.40
N ARG A 391 -16.54 8.85 -10.21
CA ARG A 391 -17.52 9.92 -10.50
C ARG A 391 -18.81 9.37 -11.07
N LYS A 392 -18.74 8.45 -12.05
CA LYS A 392 -19.93 7.78 -12.60
C LYS A 392 -20.70 7.04 -11.51
N LYS A 393 -20.00 6.32 -10.61
CA LYS A 393 -20.58 5.60 -9.47
C LYS A 393 -21.32 6.55 -8.51
N LEU A 394 -20.68 7.65 -8.11
CA LEU A 394 -21.26 8.65 -7.19
C LEU A 394 -22.51 9.33 -7.77
N ILE A 395 -22.48 9.68 -9.06
CA ILE A 395 -23.64 10.26 -9.77
C ILE A 395 -24.77 9.24 -9.85
N LYS A 396 -24.48 7.99 -10.25
CA LYS A 396 -25.47 6.90 -10.34
C LYS A 396 -26.12 6.59 -8.98
N LYS A 397 -25.37 6.71 -7.88
CA LYS A 397 -25.89 6.56 -6.50
C LYS A 397 -26.61 7.80 -5.96
N GLY A 398 -26.69 8.91 -6.72
CA GLY A 398 -27.27 10.17 -6.24
C GLY A 398 -26.56 10.73 -5.01
N LEU A 399 -25.23 10.50 -4.90
CA LEU A 399 -24.36 11.02 -3.85
C LEU A 399 -23.76 12.39 -4.22
N VAL A 400 -23.76 12.73 -5.50
CA VAL A 400 -23.26 13.99 -6.06
C VAL A 400 -23.96 14.28 -7.40
N SER A 401 -24.04 15.55 -7.82
CA SER A 401 -24.56 15.94 -9.14
C SER A 401 -23.45 16.17 -10.18
N ASN A 402 -23.81 16.10 -11.47
CA ASN A 402 -22.91 16.48 -12.57
C ASN A 402 -22.34 17.90 -12.41
N ASP A 403 -23.13 18.85 -11.90
CA ASP A 403 -22.70 20.24 -11.69
C ASP A 403 -21.62 20.38 -10.62
N ILE A 404 -21.70 19.58 -9.56
CA ILE A 404 -20.67 19.56 -8.50
C ILE A 404 -19.38 18.92 -9.03
N ILE A 405 -19.51 17.83 -9.81
CA ILE A 405 -18.39 17.14 -10.44
C ILE A 405 -17.65 18.02 -11.45
N SER A 406 -18.38 18.72 -12.34
CA SER A 406 -17.78 19.55 -13.40
C SER A 406 -16.95 20.71 -12.83
N GLN A 407 -17.33 21.20 -11.65
CA GLN A 407 -16.62 22.26 -10.94
C GLN A 407 -15.29 21.81 -10.32
N LYS A 408 -14.94 20.51 -10.31
CA LYS A 408 -13.70 19.94 -9.73
C LYS A 408 -13.31 20.57 -8.37
N GLY A 409 -14.28 20.66 -7.45
CA GLY A 409 -14.09 21.22 -6.11
C GLY A 409 -13.95 22.75 -6.03
N LYS A 410 -14.03 23.49 -7.15
CA LYS A 410 -13.97 24.97 -7.23
C LYS A 410 -15.33 25.66 -7.10
N GLY A 411 -16.40 24.89 -6.90
CA GLY A 411 -17.79 25.38 -6.83
C GLY A 411 -18.07 26.42 -5.75
N ARG A 412 -19.25 27.05 -5.82
CA ARG A 412 -19.73 27.90 -4.70
C ARG A 412 -20.13 26.99 -3.52
N LEU A 413 -19.49 27.16 -2.36
CA LEU A 413 -19.76 26.37 -1.15
C LEU A 413 -21.26 26.32 -0.79
N LYS A 414 -22.00 27.41 -0.93
CA LYS A 414 -23.45 27.46 -0.67
C LYS A 414 -24.23 26.45 -1.52
N ASN A 415 -23.86 26.28 -2.79
CA ASN A 415 -24.52 25.34 -3.70
C ASN A 415 -24.16 23.89 -3.34
N PHE A 416 -22.89 23.65 -3.02
CA PHE A 416 -22.42 22.33 -2.55
C PHE A 416 -23.14 21.90 -1.27
N VAL A 417 -23.22 22.76 -0.26
CA VAL A 417 -23.91 22.46 1.01
C VAL A 417 -25.43 22.34 0.81
N LYS A 418 -26.04 23.12 -0.10
CA LYS A 418 -27.47 23.03 -0.40
C LYS A 418 -27.85 21.62 -0.90
N PHE A 419 -27.05 21.03 -1.79
CA PHE A 419 -27.29 19.67 -2.30
C PHE A 419 -27.44 18.61 -1.18
N PHE A 420 -26.66 18.69 -0.10
CA PHE A 420 -26.72 17.76 1.04
C PHE A 420 -27.82 18.11 2.07
N LYS A 421 -28.46 19.28 1.97
CA LYS A 421 -29.63 19.65 2.77
C LYS A 421 -30.93 19.25 2.09
N ASP A 422 -31.06 19.57 0.80
CA ASP A 422 -32.26 19.29 0.00
C ASP A 422 -32.48 17.78 -0.26
N SER A 423 -31.45 16.96 -0.04
CA SER A 423 -31.51 15.50 -0.17
C SER A 423 -31.89 14.75 1.11
N LYS A 424 -32.24 15.47 2.20
CA LYS A 424 -32.89 14.90 3.39
C LYS A 424 -34.42 15.02 3.38
N THR A 425 -34.98 15.76 2.43
CA THR A 425 -36.43 16.00 2.26
C THR A 425 -37.05 15.16 1.13
N ARG A 426 -36.38 14.06 0.76
CA ARG A 426 -36.83 13.00 -0.15
C ARG A 426 -36.34 11.66 0.39
#